data_AF-A0A537RPB6-F1
#
_entry.id   AF-A0A537RPB6-F1
#
_cell.length_a   1.000
_cell.length_b   1.000
_cell.length_c   1.000
_cell.angle_alpha   90.00
_cell.angle_beta   90.00
_cell.angle_gamma   90.00
#
_symmetry.space_group_name_H-M   'P 1'
#
loop_
_entity.id
_entity.type
_entity.pdbx_description
1 polymer ?
#
loop_
_entity_poly.entity_id
_entity_poly.type
_entity_poly.pdbx_seq_one_letter_code
_entity_poly.pdbx_strand_id
1 'polypeptide(L)'
;MTKERFSSIAGRPRQGDFRDATVVLPDWKDCSLYGAATYTCDSAEIESAAEAEKARGATLDQVKFCLGAGWTEATERSSPNYVVLHNAVRPVAITLSTEQTDSKKHVVRLTVFVRRN
;
A
#
# COMPACT_ATOMS: atom_id res chain seq x y z
N MET A 1 19.55 -13.89 14.47
CA MET A 1 18.10 -14.18 14.40
C MET A 1 17.78 -14.64 12.98
N THR A 2 17.39 -15.90 12.79
CA THR A 2 17.23 -16.51 11.46
C THR A 2 15.80 -16.41 10.95
N LYS A 3 15.70 -16.29 9.61
CA LYS A 3 14.51 -16.15 8.74
C LYS A 3 13.39 -17.17 9.01
N GLU A 4 13.66 -18.24 9.75
CA GLU A 4 12.81 -19.42 9.91
C GLU A 4 11.55 -19.15 10.76
N ARG A 5 11.61 -18.23 11.74
CA ARG A 5 10.46 -17.97 12.64
C ARG A 5 9.26 -17.30 11.99
N PHE A 6 9.41 -16.68 10.82
CA PHE A 6 8.27 -16.04 10.11
C PHE A 6 7.63 -16.96 9.06
N SER A 7 8.28 -18.08 8.70
CA SER A 7 7.76 -19.03 7.72
C SER A 7 6.47 -19.72 8.18
N SER A 8 6.25 -19.85 9.49
CA SER A 8 5.08 -20.52 10.07
C SER A 8 3.83 -19.65 10.20
N ILE A 9 3.93 -18.34 9.93
CA ILE A 9 2.77 -17.41 9.96
C ILE A 9 2.04 -17.42 8.60
N ALA A 10 2.71 -17.85 7.53
CA ALA A 10 2.09 -18.06 6.24
C ALA A 10 1.30 -19.39 6.26
N GLY A 11 0.07 -19.35 6.76
CA GLY A 11 -0.87 -20.47 6.67
C GLY A 11 -1.04 -20.93 5.21
N ARG A 12 -1.28 -22.23 5.02
CA ARG A 12 -1.52 -22.80 3.68
C ARG A 12 -2.65 -22.03 2.98
N PRO A 13 -2.49 -21.62 1.71
CA PRO A 13 -3.52 -20.91 0.97
C PRO A 13 -4.81 -21.72 0.95
N ARG A 14 -5.91 -21.16 1.47
CA ARG A 14 -7.23 -21.76 1.36
C ARG A 14 -7.81 -21.36 0.02
N GLN A 15 -8.34 -22.33 -0.74
CA GLN A 15 -8.95 -22.09 -2.05
C GLN A 15 -10.13 -21.12 -1.96
N GLY A 16 -10.14 -20.18 -2.91
CA GLY A 16 -10.92 -18.95 -2.92
C GLY A 16 -9.95 -17.79 -3.13
N ASP A 17 -9.42 -17.67 -4.35
CA ASP A 17 -8.19 -16.92 -4.61
C ASP A 17 -8.43 -15.56 -5.27
N PHE A 18 -8.08 -14.49 -4.56
CA PHE A 18 -7.91 -13.15 -5.14
C PHE A 18 -6.56 -13.01 -5.88
N ARG A 19 -5.66 -14.02 -5.85
CA ARG A 19 -4.36 -14.02 -6.56
C ARG A 19 -4.50 -13.99 -8.08
N ASP A 20 -5.62 -14.41 -8.65
CA ASP A 20 -5.89 -14.24 -10.08
C ASP A 20 -6.35 -12.81 -10.44
N ALA A 21 -6.69 -12.00 -9.43
CA ALA A 21 -6.92 -10.58 -9.64
C ALA A 21 -5.58 -9.84 -9.64
N THR A 22 -4.87 -9.91 -10.77
CA THR A 22 -3.88 -8.90 -11.15
C THR A 22 -4.61 -7.57 -11.39
N VAL A 23 -4.95 -6.86 -10.31
CA VAL A 23 -5.23 -5.42 -10.42
C VAL A 23 -3.87 -4.72 -10.46
N VAL A 24 -3.11 -4.99 -11.52
CA VAL A 24 -1.91 -4.22 -11.82
C VAL A 24 -2.39 -2.80 -11.98
N LEU A 25 -2.02 -1.94 -11.03
CA LEU A 25 -2.19 -0.51 -11.22
C LEU A 25 -1.29 -0.17 -12.43
N PRO A 26 -1.85 0.35 -13.54
CA PRO A 26 -1.05 0.66 -14.71
C PRO A 26 0.16 1.50 -14.32
N ASP A 27 1.33 1.15 -14.83
CA ASP A 27 2.63 1.81 -14.55
C ASP A 27 3.17 1.65 -13.12
N TRP A 28 2.57 0.79 -12.30
CA TRP A 28 3.09 0.38 -11.00
C TRP A 28 3.72 -1.02 -11.07
N LYS A 29 4.65 -1.28 -10.15
CA LYS A 29 5.43 -2.51 -10.07
C LYS A 29 5.34 -3.15 -8.69
N ASP A 30 5.89 -4.35 -8.58
CA ASP A 30 6.04 -5.09 -7.31
C ASP A 30 4.71 -5.28 -6.54
N CYS A 31 3.62 -5.35 -7.30
CA CYS A 31 2.27 -5.55 -6.77
C CYS A 31 2.12 -6.95 -6.17
N SER A 32 1.78 -7.02 -4.89
CA SER A 32 1.68 -8.27 -4.15
C SER A 32 0.55 -8.26 -3.13
N LEU A 33 -0.07 -9.42 -2.95
CA LEU A 33 -1.05 -9.68 -1.91
C LEU A 33 -0.36 -10.46 -0.78
N TYR A 34 -0.33 -9.90 0.43
CA TYR A 34 0.15 -10.58 1.62
C TYR A 34 -1.03 -11.12 2.43
N GLY A 35 -1.05 -12.45 2.55
CA GLY A 35 -2.19 -13.15 3.14
C GLY A 35 -3.45 -12.85 2.35
N ALA A 36 -4.54 -12.54 3.05
CA ALA A 36 -5.83 -12.29 2.42
C ALA A 36 -6.46 -10.96 2.88
N ALA A 37 -5.61 -10.04 3.31
CA ALA A 37 -5.97 -8.78 3.96
C ALA A 37 -5.12 -7.61 3.47
N THR A 38 -3.90 -7.84 2.98
CA THR A 38 -2.98 -6.77 2.64
C THR A 38 -2.62 -6.84 1.17
N TYR A 39 -2.72 -5.72 0.47
CA TYR A 39 -2.25 -5.53 -0.90
C TYR A 39 -1.22 -4.41 -0.92
N THR A 40 -0.12 -4.58 -1.63
CA THR A 40 0.90 -3.55 -1.78
C THR A 40 1.32 -3.40 -3.24
N CYS A 41 1.60 -2.19 -3.70
CA CYS A 41 2.27 -1.91 -4.97
C CYS A 41 3.23 -0.75 -4.79
N ASP A 42 4.29 -0.73 -5.60
CA ASP A 42 5.24 0.36 -5.68
C ASP A 42 5.11 1.09 -7.01
N SER A 43 5.30 2.40 -7.00
CA SER A 43 5.44 3.17 -8.23
C SER A 43 6.72 2.80 -8.98
N ALA A 44 6.90 3.38 -10.17
CA ALA A 44 8.22 3.48 -10.78
C ALA A 44 9.24 4.11 -9.81
N GLU A 45 10.51 3.77 -10.01
CA GLU A 45 11.62 4.35 -9.24
C GLU A 45 11.79 5.84 -9.54
N ILE A 46 12.05 6.60 -8.49
CA ILE A 46 12.22 8.05 -8.47
C ILE A 46 13.60 8.37 -7.89
N GLU A 47 14.34 9.25 -8.54
CA GLU A 47 15.75 9.49 -8.18
C GLU A 47 15.91 10.23 -6.84
N SER A 48 14.97 11.10 -6.48
CA SER A 48 15.09 11.93 -5.28
C SER A 48 13.92 11.80 -4.31
N ALA A 49 14.21 11.98 -3.02
CA ALA A 49 13.21 11.99 -1.96
C ALA A 49 12.15 13.09 -2.16
N ALA A 50 12.57 14.28 -2.62
CA ALA A 50 11.66 15.40 -2.86
C ALA A 50 10.69 15.13 -4.01
N GLU A 51 11.17 14.52 -5.10
CA GLU A 51 10.29 14.09 -6.20
C GLU A 51 9.34 12.97 -5.76
N ALA A 52 9.81 12.04 -4.91
CA ALA A 52 8.96 10.99 -4.37
C ALA A 52 7.87 11.54 -3.46
N GLU A 53 8.17 12.57 -2.65
CA GLU A 53 7.17 13.25 -1.83
C GLU A 53 6.12 13.96 -2.69
N LYS A 54 6.56 14.68 -3.74
CA LYS A 54 5.66 15.30 -4.71
C LYS A 54 4.79 14.26 -5.42
N ALA A 55 5.37 13.13 -5.84
CA ALA A 55 4.64 12.03 -6.47
C ALA A 55 3.64 11.38 -5.50
N ARG A 56 3.99 11.23 -4.21
CA ARG A 56 3.08 10.75 -3.17
C ARG A 56 1.89 11.70 -3.01
N GLY A 57 2.13 13.02 -3.02
CA GLY A 57 1.06 14.03 -2.99
C GLY A 57 0.10 13.91 -4.19
N ALA A 58 0.65 13.84 -5.40
CA ALA A 58 -0.17 13.67 -6.61
C ALA A 58 -0.95 12.35 -6.61
N THR A 59 -0.34 11.27 -6.11
CA THR A 59 -0.99 9.96 -5.97
C THR A 59 -2.13 10.03 -4.95
N LEU A 60 -1.92 10.72 -3.83
CA LEU A 60 -2.94 10.92 -2.80
C LEU A 60 -4.15 11.66 -3.36
N ASP A 61 -3.93 12.70 -4.17
CA ASP A 61 -5.01 13.44 -4.83
C ASP A 61 -5.80 12.55 -5.81
N GLN A 62 -5.10 11.74 -6.63
CA GLN A 62 -5.72 10.78 -7.53
C GLN A 62 -6.54 9.73 -6.77
N VAL A 63 -5.98 9.15 -5.71
CA VAL A 63 -6.67 8.17 -4.87
C VAL A 63 -7.92 8.82 -4.27
N LYS A 64 -7.81 9.97 -3.62
CA LYS A 64 -8.97 10.69 -3.07
C LYS A 64 -10.04 11.00 -4.10
N PHE A 65 -9.64 11.38 -5.31
CA PHE A 65 -10.58 11.63 -6.41
C PHE A 65 -11.35 10.36 -6.80
N CYS A 66 -10.69 9.20 -6.82
CA CYS A 66 -11.33 7.92 -7.12
C CYS A 66 -12.15 7.37 -5.94
N LEU A 67 -11.77 7.69 -4.70
CA LEU A 67 -12.47 7.22 -3.52
C LEU A 67 -13.81 7.93 -3.36
N GLY A 68 -14.88 7.14 -3.26
CA GLY A 68 -16.22 7.66 -2.99
C GLY A 68 -16.42 8.12 -1.54
N ALA A 69 -17.67 8.41 -1.18
CA ALA A 69 -18.03 8.83 0.16
C ALA A 69 -17.57 7.86 1.27
N GLY A 70 -17.25 8.40 2.44
CA GLY A 70 -16.90 7.64 3.63
C GLY A 70 -15.41 7.35 3.82
N TRP A 71 -14.54 7.89 2.97
CA TRP A 71 -13.10 7.89 3.17
C TRP A 71 -12.61 9.21 3.76
N THR A 72 -11.71 9.13 4.73
CA THR A 72 -11.10 10.29 5.39
C THR A 72 -9.62 10.05 5.64
N GLU A 73 -8.83 11.12 5.63
CA GLU A 73 -7.46 11.08 6.14
C GLU A 73 -7.47 10.92 7.66
N ALA A 74 -6.71 9.93 8.13
CA ALA A 74 -6.41 9.75 9.55
C ALA A 74 -5.16 10.57 9.88
N THR A 75 -5.31 11.89 10.04
CA THR A 75 -4.18 12.81 10.26
C THR A 75 -3.40 12.47 11.52
N GLU A 76 -4.08 11.94 12.54
CA GLU A 76 -3.50 11.44 13.79
C GLU A 76 -2.66 10.18 13.63
N ARG A 77 -2.81 9.48 12.50
CA ARG A 77 -2.03 8.27 12.13
C ARG A 77 -1.14 8.52 10.93
N SER A 78 -0.98 9.76 10.49
CA SER A 78 -0.16 10.14 9.35
C SER A 78 1.12 10.85 9.80
N SER A 79 2.13 10.88 8.95
CA SER A 79 3.39 11.58 9.17
C SER A 79 3.89 12.22 7.88
N PRO A 80 4.98 13.01 7.91
CA PRO A 80 5.55 13.58 6.68
C PRO A 80 5.87 12.55 5.59
N ASN A 81 6.25 11.34 5.98
CA ASN A 81 6.67 10.29 5.05
C ASN A 81 5.54 9.34 4.62
N TYR A 82 4.38 9.40 5.27
CA TYR A 82 3.25 8.55 4.91
C TYR A 82 1.89 9.13 5.32
N VAL A 83 0.88 8.90 4.49
CA VAL A 83 -0.51 9.30 4.76
C VAL A 83 -1.38 8.07 4.87
N VAL A 84 -2.29 8.09 5.83
CA VAL A 84 -3.27 7.02 6.06
C VAL A 84 -4.66 7.53 5.72
N LEU A 85 -5.34 6.82 4.84
CA LEU A 85 -6.77 6.95 4.58
C LEU A 85 -7.50 5.78 5.25
N HIS A 86 -8.66 6.04 5.83
CA HIS A 86 -9.52 4.99 6.36
C HIS A 86 -10.95 5.18 5.85
N ASN A 87 -11.67 4.07 5.73
CA ASN A 87 -13.11 4.12 5.49
C ASN A 87 -13.86 4.08 6.82
N ALA A 88 -14.88 4.92 6.98
CA ALA A 88 -15.67 5.02 8.22
C ALA A 88 -16.64 3.83 8.41
N VAL A 89 -17.02 3.15 7.33
CA VAL A 89 -18.06 2.11 7.32
C VAL A 89 -17.46 0.72 7.14
N ARG A 90 -16.36 0.63 6.40
CA ARG A 90 -15.67 -0.63 6.11
C ARG A 90 -14.34 -0.66 6.85
N PRO A 91 -13.92 -1.82 7.38
CA PRO A 91 -12.65 -1.96 8.07
C PRO A 91 -11.49 -2.04 7.07
N VAL A 92 -11.37 -1.03 6.20
CA VAL A 92 -10.31 -0.90 5.19
C VAL A 92 -9.56 0.40 5.40
N ALA A 93 -8.24 0.33 5.25
CA ALA A 93 -7.34 1.47 5.26
C ALA A 93 -6.41 1.42 4.06
N ILE A 94 -5.96 2.60 3.61
CA ILE A 94 -4.94 2.76 2.59
C ILE A 94 -3.81 3.56 3.22
N THR A 95 -2.57 3.13 3.00
CA THR A 95 -1.37 3.88 3.34
C THR A 95 -0.62 4.19 2.07
N LEU A 96 -0.25 5.46 1.90
CA LEU A 96 0.66 5.93 0.87
C LEU A 96 1.94 6.39 1.56
N SER A 97 3.06 5.70 1.34
CA SER A 97 4.37 6.08 1.90
C SER A 97 5.39 6.36 0.80
N THR A 98 6.45 7.08 1.15
CA THR A 98 7.68 7.11 0.36
C THR A 98 8.71 6.19 0.99
N GLU A 99 9.24 5.25 0.21
CA GLU A 99 10.24 4.29 0.67
C GLU A 99 11.52 4.46 -0.14
N GLN A 100 12.68 4.26 0.48
CA GLN A 100 13.93 4.10 -0.24
C GLN A 100 14.19 2.61 -0.48
N THR A 101 14.51 2.27 -1.73
CA THR A 101 14.86 0.94 -2.20
C THR A 101 16.33 0.62 -1.91
N ASP A 102 16.71 -0.65 -2.03
CA ASP A 102 18.10 -1.10 -1.87
C ASP A 102 19.06 -0.44 -2.89
N SER A 103 18.55 0.01 -4.04
CA SER A 103 19.30 0.76 -5.06
C SER A 103 19.44 2.25 -4.75
N LYS A 104 19.04 2.69 -3.54
CA LYS A 104 19.00 4.10 -3.08
C LYS A 104 18.03 5.00 -3.82
N LYS A 105 17.22 4.45 -4.73
CA LYS A 105 16.10 5.16 -5.36
C LYS A 105 14.88 5.16 -4.47
N HIS A 106 13.93 6.00 -4.76
CA HIS A 106 12.70 6.16 -4.01
C HIS A 106 11.50 5.61 -4.77
N VAL A 107 10.48 5.15 -4.05
CA VAL A 107 9.19 4.74 -4.61
C VAL A 107 8.07 5.31 -3.76
N VAL A 108 6.90 5.51 -4.38
CA VAL A 108 5.64 5.64 -3.65
C VAL A 108 5.08 4.24 -3.46
N ARG A 109 4.90 3.82 -2.20
CA ARG A 109 4.27 2.55 -1.86
C ARG A 109 2.82 2.76 -1.48
N LEU A 110 1.93 2.11 -2.21
CA LEU A 110 0.52 1.96 -1.84
C LEU A 110 0.37 0.67 -1.05
N THR A 111 -0.22 0.75 0.13
CA THR A 111 -0.65 -0.41 0.91
C THR A 111 -2.16 -0.31 1.16
N VAL A 112 -2.94 -1.30 0.75
CA VAL A 112 -4.35 -1.44 1.11
C VAL A 112 -4.45 -2.54 2.16
N PHE A 113 -5.04 -2.25 3.30
CA PHE A 113 -5.25 -3.18 4.39
C PHE A 113 -6.74 -3.33 4.69
N VAL A 114 -7.25 -4.56 4.59
CA VAL A 114 -8.63 -4.94 4.89
C VAL A 114 -8.62 -5.82 6.13
N ARG A 115 -9.21 -5.34 7.23
CA ARG A 115 -9.45 -6.17 8.41
C ARG A 115 -10.64 -7.09 8.13
N ARG A 116 -10.48 -8.37 8.46
CA ARG A 116 -11.61 -9.29 8.55
C ARG A 116 -12.26 -9.08 9.91
N ASN A 117 -13.58 -8.87 9.92
CA ASN A 117 -14.39 -8.89 11.15
C ASN A 117 -14.48 -10.30 11.70
#